data_AF-G0U0E0-F1
#
_entry.id   AF-G0U0E0-F1
#
_cell.length_a   1.000
_cell.length_b   1.000
_cell.length_c   1.000
_cell.angle_alpha   90.00
_cell.angle_beta   90.00
_cell.angle_gamma   90.00
#
_symmetry.space_group_name_H-M   'P 1'
#
loop_
_entity.id
_entity.type
_entity.pdbx_description
1 polymer ?
#
loop_
_entity_poly.entity_id
_entity_poly.type
_entity_poly.pdbx_seq_one_letter_code
_entity_poly.pdbx_strand_id
1 'polypeptide(L)'
;MFTGSDYVSFAHITPLDILPCSAPERSWPSSHEKEQFGSLSPSPPSSDVREVSQPLRDVEGRVFVKFIDTLKKNAKAKYFSIQSDATMAYMYKLVNAWLPEVGTIICYTAQTDERGRIFPLVKEVLSPEAEVPAYVFCQSVPQSLDMKVEHYGVVNILVLHPDGDLVSGYVPLIVSWPPTCSIEMLQEQIGKMCCTSPSEVTYMKLQPVVNCSVRSGVVTLTSLFRQCEETDEKLPQVAIIYPALSTGDLVQVDMMDQTGRRLNVQGMIKRTQHKDNVIYYDVEDTSLNYIMEGLTCAQVLPLQDL
;
A
#
# COMPACT_ATOMS: atom_id res chain seq x y z
N MET A 1 19.88 34.68 8.55
CA MET A 1 20.00 34.54 7.09
C MET A 1 20.26 33.08 6.80
N PHE A 2 19.27 32.34 6.31
CA PHE A 2 19.46 30.98 5.79
C PHE A 2 19.12 31.03 4.30
N THR A 3 20.16 30.90 3.49
CA THR A 3 20.08 30.74 2.03
C THR A 3 20.58 29.34 1.71
N GLY A 4 19.81 28.59 0.93
CA GLY A 4 20.33 27.47 0.14
C GLY A 4 20.07 26.09 0.72
N SER A 5 18.94 25.51 0.33
CA SER A 5 18.91 24.21 -0.36
C SER A 5 17.46 23.89 -0.71
N ASP A 6 17.08 24.24 -1.94
CA ASP A 6 15.93 23.62 -2.60
C ASP A 6 16.31 22.16 -2.86
N TYR A 7 16.01 21.28 -1.91
CA TYR A 7 16.26 19.86 -2.05
C TYR A 7 15.22 19.25 -2.99
N VAL A 8 15.59 19.05 -4.24
CA VAL A 8 14.89 18.12 -5.12
C VAL A 8 15.55 16.76 -4.93
N SER A 9 14.95 15.91 -4.09
CA SER A 9 15.36 14.52 -3.95
C SER A 9 14.42 13.63 -4.75
N PHE A 10 15.00 12.62 -5.41
CA PHE A 10 14.28 11.64 -6.21
C PHE A 10 14.45 10.27 -5.58
N ALA A 11 13.36 9.53 -5.49
CA ALA A 11 13.39 8.15 -5.03
C ALA A 11 12.70 7.23 -6.01
N HIS A 12 13.41 6.18 -6.39
CA HIS A 12 12.88 5.10 -7.21
C HIS A 12 12.28 4.04 -6.29
N ILE A 13 10.96 3.97 -6.23
CA ILE A 13 10.30 2.92 -5.46
C ILE A 13 10.25 1.67 -6.32
N THR A 14 10.76 0.55 -5.82
CA THR A 14 10.81 -0.71 -6.57
C THR A 14 9.40 -1.33 -6.73
N PRO A 15 9.13 -2.07 -7.83
CA PRO A 15 7.85 -2.73 -8.06
C PRO A 15 7.59 -3.89 -7.09
N LEU A 16 6.34 -4.05 -6.61
CA LEU A 16 5.95 -5.06 -5.62
C LEU A 16 5.99 -6.50 -6.16
N ASP A 17 6.92 -7.34 -5.71
CA ASP A 17 7.04 -8.75 -6.15
C ASP A 17 5.81 -9.64 -5.81
N ILE A 18 4.88 -9.19 -4.95
CA ILE A 18 3.70 -9.96 -4.51
C ILE A 18 2.35 -9.31 -4.93
N LEU A 19 2.38 -8.23 -5.70
CA LEU A 19 1.28 -8.02 -6.65
C LEU A 19 1.55 -8.93 -7.83
N PRO A 20 0.53 -9.52 -8.49
CA PRO A 20 0.76 -10.46 -9.59
C PRO A 20 1.55 -9.75 -10.70
N CYS A 21 2.88 -9.85 -10.62
CA CYS A 21 3.84 -9.23 -11.53
C CYS A 21 3.89 -9.96 -12.89
N SER A 22 3.07 -10.98 -13.01
CA SER A 22 2.66 -11.66 -14.22
C SER A 22 1.19 -12.04 -14.03
N ALA A 23 0.38 -11.95 -15.08
CA ALA A 23 -0.91 -12.63 -15.10
C ALA A 23 -0.69 -14.05 -14.56
N PRO A 24 -1.49 -14.53 -13.60
CA PRO A 24 -1.20 -15.78 -12.89
C PRO A 24 -0.97 -16.89 -13.92
N GLU A 25 0.20 -17.55 -13.83
CA GLU A 25 0.43 -18.78 -14.57
C GLU A 25 -0.74 -19.72 -14.28
N ARG A 26 -1.38 -20.19 -15.34
CA ARG A 26 -2.54 -21.10 -15.28
C ARG A 26 -2.09 -22.47 -14.76
N SER A 27 -1.81 -22.60 -13.47
CA SER A 27 -1.78 -23.90 -12.81
C SER A 27 -3.00 -24.00 -11.90
N TRP A 28 -4.11 -24.42 -12.51
CA TRP A 28 -5.26 -24.90 -11.74
C TRP A 28 -4.94 -26.31 -11.24
N PRO A 29 -5.20 -26.64 -9.96
CA PRO A 29 -5.34 -28.03 -9.57
C PRO A 29 -6.63 -28.54 -10.21
N SER A 30 -6.49 -29.42 -11.21
CA SER A 30 -7.60 -30.21 -11.71
C SER A 30 -8.11 -31.11 -10.59
N SER A 31 -9.14 -30.69 -9.86
CA SER A 31 -9.91 -31.58 -9.00
C SER A 31 -10.76 -32.48 -9.89
N HIS A 32 -10.12 -33.53 -10.41
CA HIS A 32 -10.78 -34.82 -10.59
C HIS A 32 -11.21 -35.30 -9.20
N GLU A 33 -12.48 -35.10 -8.86
CA GLU A 33 -13.17 -36.08 -8.02
C GLU A 33 -13.90 -37.07 -8.92
N LYS A 34 -13.65 -38.33 -8.57
CA LYS A 34 -13.93 -39.56 -9.31
C LYS A 34 -15.42 -39.83 -9.44
N GLU A 35 -15.84 -40.24 -10.63
CA GLU A 35 -16.79 -41.34 -10.76
C GLU A 35 -16.23 -42.38 -11.74
N GLN A 36 -16.36 -43.65 -11.35
CA GLN A 36 -15.83 -44.85 -11.99
C GLN A 36 -16.53 -45.15 -13.32
N PHE A 37 -15.79 -45.69 -14.32
CA PHE A 37 -15.94 -47.07 -14.84
C PHE A 37 -15.06 -47.30 -16.10
N GLY A 38 -14.27 -48.39 -16.10
CA GLY A 38 -14.07 -49.24 -17.29
C GLY A 38 -12.88 -49.04 -18.25
N SER A 39 -11.89 -49.93 -18.12
CA SER A 39 -11.28 -50.74 -19.22
C SER A 39 -10.02 -50.28 -20.01
N LEU A 40 -8.88 -50.91 -19.67
CA LEU A 40 -7.85 -51.58 -20.52
C LEU A 40 -6.99 -50.82 -21.59
N SER A 41 -5.69 -50.61 -21.27
CA SER A 41 -4.38 -50.74 -22.00
C SER A 41 -4.24 -50.63 -23.55
N PRO A 42 -3.01 -50.53 -24.17
CA PRO A 42 -1.73 -49.84 -23.82
C PRO A 42 -1.00 -49.08 -25.01
N SER A 43 -0.08 -48.12 -24.71
CA SER A 43 1.19 -47.76 -25.45
C SER A 43 1.18 -47.19 -26.92
N PRO A 44 2.26 -46.54 -27.47
CA PRO A 44 3.32 -45.65 -26.93
C PRO A 44 3.61 -44.41 -27.89
N PRO A 45 4.84 -43.83 -28.06
CA PRO A 45 5.06 -42.36 -28.11
C PRO A 45 5.28 -41.77 -29.52
N SER A 46 5.01 -40.48 -29.73
CA SER A 46 5.62 -39.73 -30.85
C SER A 46 5.69 -38.23 -30.62
N SER A 47 6.79 -37.68 -31.11
CA SER A 47 7.28 -36.31 -31.08
C SER A 47 6.53 -35.34 -32.02
N ASP A 48 6.89 -34.08 -31.82
CA ASP A 48 6.91 -32.96 -32.76
C ASP A 48 5.69 -32.03 -32.92
N VAL A 49 5.89 -30.85 -32.33
CA VAL A 49 5.76 -29.51 -32.92
C VAL A 49 4.50 -29.25 -33.74
N ARG A 50 3.62 -28.43 -33.17
CA ARG A 50 3.02 -27.29 -33.86
C ARG A 50 2.60 -26.24 -32.85
N GLU A 51 3.52 -25.31 -32.60
CA GLU A 51 3.22 -24.01 -32.03
C GLU A 51 2.35 -23.26 -33.04
N VAL A 52 1.03 -23.32 -32.83
CA VAL A 52 0.06 -22.48 -33.53
C VAL A 52 -0.25 -21.35 -32.55
N SER A 53 0.52 -20.28 -32.67
CA SER A 53 0.24 -19.00 -32.02
C SER A 53 -1.04 -18.43 -32.63
N GLN A 54 -2.20 -18.87 -32.15
CA GLN A 54 -3.44 -18.15 -32.34
C GLN A 54 -3.48 -16.98 -31.34
N PRO A 55 -3.80 -15.76 -31.78
CA PRO A 55 -4.03 -14.66 -30.85
C PRO A 55 -5.37 -14.93 -30.17
N LEU A 56 -5.34 -15.43 -28.93
CA LEU A 56 -6.54 -15.53 -28.10
C LEU A 56 -7.00 -14.12 -27.74
N ARG A 57 -7.92 -13.60 -28.55
CA ARG A 57 -8.89 -12.58 -28.14
C ARG A 57 -9.83 -13.18 -27.08
N ASP A 58 -10.29 -12.30 -26.19
CA ASP A 58 -11.32 -12.46 -25.14
C ASP A 58 -10.95 -13.23 -23.87
N VAL A 59 -10.40 -12.49 -22.89
CA VAL A 59 -10.65 -12.73 -21.47
C VAL A 59 -11.49 -11.56 -20.94
N GLU A 60 -12.78 -11.55 -21.26
CA GLU A 60 -13.71 -10.54 -20.74
C GLU A 60 -13.88 -10.69 -19.22
N GLY A 61 -13.68 -9.57 -18.50
CA GLY A 61 -14.40 -9.29 -17.25
C GLY A 61 -13.76 -9.69 -15.92
N ARG A 62 -12.50 -10.13 -15.81
CA ARG A 62 -11.92 -10.44 -14.47
C ARG A 62 -11.18 -9.25 -13.86
N VAL A 63 -11.51 -8.93 -12.61
CA VAL A 63 -10.92 -7.83 -11.84
C VAL A 63 -10.30 -8.37 -10.57
N PHE A 64 -9.04 -8.03 -10.33
CA PHE A 64 -8.35 -8.30 -9.08
C PHE A 64 -8.54 -7.13 -8.12
N VAL A 65 -9.05 -7.42 -6.92
CA VAL A 65 -9.22 -6.42 -5.86
C VAL A 65 -8.35 -6.78 -4.67
N LYS A 66 -7.55 -5.81 -4.21
CA LYS A 66 -6.76 -5.90 -2.97
C LYS A 66 -7.26 -4.87 -1.97
N PHE A 67 -7.87 -5.34 -0.89
CA PHE A 67 -8.25 -4.51 0.25
C PHE A 67 -7.11 -4.42 1.26
N ILE A 68 -6.90 -3.23 1.81
CA ILE A 68 -5.88 -2.91 2.79
C ILE A 68 -6.54 -2.24 4.00
N ASP A 69 -6.45 -2.88 5.16
CA ASP A 69 -6.75 -2.26 6.45
C ASP A 69 -5.48 -1.61 6.97
N THR A 70 -5.36 -0.30 6.77
CA THR A 70 -4.17 0.46 7.13
C THR A 70 -3.99 0.58 8.64
N LEU A 71 -5.03 0.39 9.45
CA LEU A 71 -4.90 0.47 10.89
C LEU A 71 -4.50 -0.88 11.48
N LYS A 72 -5.16 -1.96 11.06
CA LYS A 72 -4.86 -3.32 11.51
C LYS A 72 -3.69 -3.96 10.77
N LYS A 73 -3.11 -3.25 9.81
CA LYS A 73 -1.96 -3.69 8.98
C LYS A 73 -2.21 -5.03 8.30
N ASN A 74 -3.44 -5.26 7.89
CA ASN A 74 -3.85 -6.50 7.22
C ASN A 74 -4.25 -6.20 5.77
N ALA A 75 -4.17 -7.23 4.93
CA ALA A 75 -4.64 -7.15 3.56
C ALA A 75 -5.45 -8.40 3.21
N LYS A 76 -6.47 -8.22 2.39
CA LYS A 76 -7.28 -9.29 1.80
C LYS A 76 -7.29 -9.09 0.29
N ALA A 77 -7.25 -10.18 -0.48
CA ALA A 77 -7.29 -10.11 -1.94
C ALA A 77 -8.33 -11.08 -2.50
N LYS A 78 -9.00 -10.69 -3.59
CA LYS A 78 -10.01 -11.51 -4.26
C LYS A 78 -10.16 -11.15 -5.73
N TYR A 79 -10.56 -12.13 -6.53
CA TYR A 79 -10.95 -11.92 -7.92
C TYR A 79 -12.47 -11.82 -8.04
N PHE A 80 -12.93 -10.88 -8.85
CA PHE A 80 -14.32 -10.72 -9.23
C PHE A 80 -14.45 -10.90 -10.75
N SER A 81 -15.58 -11.46 -11.18
CA SER A 81 -15.98 -11.44 -12.58
C SER A 81 -17.06 -10.37 -12.74
N ILE A 82 -16.86 -9.47 -13.69
CA ILE A 82 -17.68 -8.31 -13.98
C ILE A 82 -18.05 -8.30 -15.46
N GLN A 83 -19.16 -7.64 -15.77
CA GLN A 83 -19.54 -7.37 -17.16
C GLN A 83 -18.65 -6.26 -17.74
N SER A 84 -18.46 -6.27 -19.06
CA SER A 84 -17.57 -5.36 -19.78
C SER A 84 -17.95 -3.88 -19.67
N ASP A 85 -19.19 -3.59 -19.30
CA ASP A 85 -19.77 -2.25 -19.11
C ASP A 85 -19.99 -1.89 -17.64
N ALA A 86 -19.51 -2.73 -16.71
CA ALA A 86 -19.63 -2.44 -15.29
C ALA A 86 -18.78 -1.22 -14.91
N THR A 87 -19.34 -0.37 -14.06
CA THR A 87 -18.64 0.78 -13.49
C THR A 87 -18.15 0.48 -12.07
N MET A 88 -17.28 1.33 -11.56
CA MET A 88 -16.78 1.24 -10.20
C MET A 88 -17.89 1.26 -9.15
N ALA A 89 -19.05 1.87 -9.42
CA ALA A 89 -20.22 1.81 -8.55
C ALA A 89 -20.68 0.37 -8.27
N TYR A 90 -20.57 -0.53 -9.26
CA TYR A 90 -20.82 -1.96 -9.08
C TYR A 90 -19.75 -2.60 -8.21
N MET A 91 -18.47 -2.26 -8.44
CA MET A 91 -17.36 -2.76 -7.62
C MET A 91 -17.45 -2.32 -6.17
N TYR A 92 -17.78 -1.05 -5.89
CA TYR A 92 -18.01 -0.57 -4.52
C TYR A 92 -19.06 -1.40 -3.80
N LYS A 93 -20.18 -1.75 -4.47
CA LYS A 93 -21.21 -2.63 -3.91
C LYS A 93 -20.68 -4.05 -3.65
N LEU A 94 -19.93 -4.63 -4.58
CA LEU A 94 -19.35 -5.97 -4.42
C LEU A 94 -18.34 -6.03 -3.27
N VAL A 95 -17.46 -5.02 -3.16
CA VAL A 95 -16.45 -4.98 -2.11
C VAL A 95 -17.11 -4.77 -0.75
N ASN A 96 -18.11 -3.88 -0.63
CA ASN A 96 -18.88 -3.71 0.61
C ASN A 96 -19.62 -5.00 1.00
N ALA A 97 -20.15 -5.77 0.05
CA ALA A 97 -20.76 -7.06 0.33
C ALA A 97 -19.73 -8.14 0.75
N TRP A 98 -18.51 -8.06 0.21
CA TRP A 98 -17.41 -8.95 0.58
C TRP A 98 -16.82 -8.61 1.97
N LEU A 99 -16.82 -7.33 2.34
CA LEU A 99 -16.24 -6.79 3.56
C LEU A 99 -17.29 -6.02 4.38
N PRO A 100 -18.37 -6.66 4.84
CA PRO A 100 -19.48 -5.99 5.53
C PRO A 100 -19.06 -5.36 6.87
N GLU A 101 -17.94 -5.79 7.45
CA GLU A 101 -17.38 -5.23 8.68
C GLU A 101 -16.62 -3.92 8.47
N VAL A 102 -16.31 -3.57 7.22
CA VAL A 102 -15.57 -2.37 6.85
C VAL A 102 -16.57 -1.25 6.58
N GLY A 103 -16.30 -0.06 7.13
CA GLY A 103 -17.11 1.13 6.89
C GLY A 103 -16.93 1.66 5.47
N THR A 104 -16.68 2.97 5.35
CA THR A 104 -16.41 3.58 4.05
C THR A 104 -15.11 3.03 3.46
N ILE A 105 -15.17 2.62 2.19
CA ILE A 105 -13.99 2.26 1.40
C ILE A 105 -13.73 3.30 0.31
N ILE A 106 -12.47 3.50 -0.02
CA ILE A 106 -12.04 4.22 -1.22
C ILE A 106 -11.29 3.25 -2.12
N CYS A 107 -11.61 3.27 -3.41
CA CYS A 107 -10.90 2.50 -4.42
C CYS A 107 -9.90 3.37 -5.18
N TYR A 108 -8.75 2.82 -5.52
CA TYR A 108 -7.71 3.51 -6.28
C TYR A 108 -6.94 2.53 -7.18
N THR A 109 -6.22 3.06 -8.17
CA THR A 109 -5.21 2.30 -8.93
C THR A 109 -3.81 2.70 -8.51
N ALA A 110 -2.89 1.77 -8.71
CA ALA A 110 -1.49 2.00 -8.46
C ALA A 110 -0.73 2.37 -9.74
N GLN A 111 0.40 3.05 -9.59
CA GLN A 111 1.30 3.38 -10.70
C GLN A 111 1.80 2.09 -11.34
N THR A 112 1.88 2.09 -12.66
CA THR A 112 2.39 0.97 -13.46
C THR A 112 3.41 1.47 -14.47
N ASP A 113 4.41 0.64 -14.77
CA ASP A 113 5.30 0.89 -15.90
C ASP A 113 4.72 0.32 -17.21
N GLU A 114 5.45 0.55 -18.31
CA GLU A 114 5.10 0.05 -19.64
C GLU A 114 5.03 -1.49 -19.73
N ARG A 115 5.63 -2.19 -18.77
CA ARG A 115 5.63 -3.66 -18.66
C ARG A 115 4.51 -4.16 -17.74
N GLY A 116 3.69 -3.28 -17.19
CA GLY A 116 2.60 -3.61 -16.28
C GLY A 116 3.04 -3.89 -14.84
N ARG A 117 4.30 -3.59 -14.46
CA ARG A 117 4.78 -3.75 -13.09
C ARG A 117 4.14 -2.70 -12.19
N ILE A 118 3.60 -3.11 -11.05
CA ILE A 118 2.87 -2.23 -10.14
C ILE A 118 3.79 -1.71 -9.03
N PHE A 119 3.80 -0.39 -8.85
CA PHE A 119 4.51 0.30 -7.77
C PHE A 119 3.58 0.54 -6.57
N PRO A 120 4.07 0.57 -5.32
CA PRO A 120 3.27 0.91 -4.14
C PRO A 120 3.05 2.44 -4.06
N LEU A 121 2.55 3.01 -5.14
CA LEU A 121 2.31 4.43 -5.34
C LEU A 121 0.95 4.60 -6.01
N VAL A 122 0.17 5.56 -5.54
CA VAL A 122 -1.18 5.79 -6.05
C VAL A 122 -1.11 6.54 -7.37
N LYS A 123 -1.88 6.08 -8.36
CA LYS A 123 -2.05 6.75 -9.65
C LYS A 123 -3.27 7.63 -9.67
N GLU A 124 -4.43 7.06 -9.32
CA GLU A 124 -5.70 7.80 -9.29
C GLU A 124 -6.65 7.18 -8.26
N VAL A 125 -7.51 8.01 -7.68
CA VAL A 125 -8.65 7.57 -6.88
C VAL A 125 -9.85 7.39 -7.81
N LEU A 126 -10.58 6.29 -7.67
CA LEU A 126 -11.61 5.86 -8.61
C LEU A 126 -13.00 6.35 -8.17
N SER A 127 -13.64 7.15 -9.03
CA SER A 127 -15.03 7.58 -8.82
C SER A 127 -16.00 6.43 -9.10
N PRO A 128 -17.23 6.44 -8.55
CA PRO A 128 -18.24 5.43 -8.86
C PRO A 128 -18.58 5.33 -10.36
N GLU A 129 -18.42 6.41 -11.11
CA GLU A 129 -18.72 6.50 -12.55
C GLU A 129 -17.59 5.98 -13.43
N ALA A 130 -16.38 5.78 -12.87
CA ALA A 130 -15.23 5.31 -13.64
C ALA A 130 -15.44 3.88 -14.16
N GLU A 131 -14.81 3.58 -15.29
CA GLU A 131 -14.67 2.20 -15.78
C GLU A 131 -13.86 1.37 -14.78
N VAL A 132 -14.18 0.07 -14.70
CA VAL A 132 -13.48 -0.82 -13.76
C VAL A 132 -12.15 -1.26 -14.36
N PRO A 133 -11.00 -0.94 -13.71
CA PRO A 133 -9.71 -1.42 -14.18
C PRO A 133 -9.50 -2.89 -13.79
N ALA A 134 -8.55 -3.55 -14.46
CA ALA A 134 -8.20 -4.94 -14.16
C ALA A 134 -7.66 -5.15 -12.72
N TYR A 135 -7.06 -4.10 -12.14
CA TYR A 135 -6.50 -4.10 -10.78
C TYR A 135 -7.04 -2.92 -9.99
N VAL A 136 -7.68 -3.22 -8.85
CA VAL A 136 -8.26 -2.23 -7.95
C VAL A 136 -7.69 -2.45 -6.56
N PHE A 137 -7.29 -1.36 -5.91
CA PHE A 137 -6.93 -1.33 -4.50
C PHE A 137 -8.03 -0.66 -3.71
N CYS A 138 -8.33 -1.16 -2.53
CA CYS A 138 -9.34 -0.62 -1.65
C CYS A 138 -8.74 -0.32 -0.28
N GLN A 139 -9.09 0.81 0.31
CA GLN A 139 -8.66 1.20 1.64
C GLN A 139 -9.86 1.60 2.48
N SER A 140 -9.91 1.15 3.73
CA SER A 140 -10.89 1.67 4.70
C SER A 140 -10.54 3.11 5.08
N VAL A 141 -11.54 3.97 5.23
CA VAL A 141 -11.35 5.35 5.69
C VAL A 141 -12.28 5.72 6.86
N PRO A 142 -11.84 6.54 7.83
CA PRO A 142 -12.60 6.81 9.06
C PRO A 142 -13.85 7.72 8.93
N GLN A 143 -14.33 8.05 7.72
CA GLN A 143 -15.45 9.00 7.53
C GLN A 143 -16.38 8.62 6.38
N SER A 144 -17.64 9.05 6.48
CA SER A 144 -18.56 9.20 5.34
C SER A 144 -18.13 10.43 4.53
N LEU A 145 -17.07 10.27 3.75
CA LEU A 145 -16.53 11.33 2.92
C LEU A 145 -17.50 11.61 1.78
N ASP A 146 -17.73 12.89 1.49
CA ASP A 146 -18.38 13.31 0.26
C ASP A 146 -17.59 12.70 -0.89
N MET A 147 -18.25 11.86 -1.72
CA MET A 147 -17.58 10.95 -2.67
C MET A 147 -16.90 11.64 -3.85
N LYS A 148 -16.69 12.95 -3.78
CA LYS A 148 -16.05 13.70 -4.84
C LYS A 148 -14.56 13.38 -4.86
N VAL A 149 -14.13 12.73 -5.94
CA VAL A 149 -12.74 12.29 -6.10
C VAL A 149 -11.75 13.45 -6.00
N GLU A 150 -12.16 14.66 -6.41
CA GLU A 150 -11.38 15.90 -6.32
C GLU A 150 -11.04 16.35 -4.89
N HIS A 151 -11.69 15.76 -3.87
CA HIS A 151 -11.41 16.02 -2.46
C HIS A 151 -10.55 14.93 -1.82
N TYR A 152 -9.83 14.12 -2.60
CA TYR A 152 -8.87 13.17 -2.05
C TYR A 152 -7.44 13.56 -2.37
N GLY A 153 -6.54 13.16 -1.49
CA GLY A 153 -5.10 13.27 -1.67
C GLY A 153 -4.40 12.00 -1.18
N VAL A 154 -3.11 11.91 -1.46
CA VAL A 154 -2.27 10.76 -1.13
C VAL A 154 -1.19 11.17 -0.15
N VAL A 155 -1.02 10.37 0.90
CA VAL A 155 0.10 10.46 1.83
C VAL A 155 1.00 9.25 1.63
N ASN A 156 2.19 9.50 1.08
CA ASN A 156 3.25 8.50 0.94
C ASN A 156 4.07 8.48 2.24
N ILE A 157 4.12 7.33 2.92
CA ILE A 157 4.96 7.20 4.12
C ILE A 157 6.28 6.58 3.69
N LEU A 158 7.35 7.35 3.80
CA LEU A 158 8.68 7.01 3.30
C LEU A 158 9.68 6.95 4.45
N VAL A 159 10.75 6.19 4.24
CA VAL A 159 11.91 6.13 5.12
C VAL A 159 13.12 6.62 4.34
N LEU A 160 13.84 7.59 4.90
CA LEU A 160 15.08 8.13 4.36
C LEU A 160 16.27 7.37 4.92
N HIS A 161 16.97 6.65 4.04
CA HIS A 161 18.23 6.02 4.36
C HIS A 161 19.37 7.04 4.50
N PRO A 162 20.43 6.72 5.26
CA PRO A 162 21.57 7.63 5.46
C PRO A 162 22.35 7.96 4.19
N ASP A 163 22.25 7.13 3.15
CA ASP A 163 22.84 7.35 1.83
C ASP A 163 22.02 8.32 0.97
N GLY A 164 20.82 8.72 1.42
CA GLY A 164 19.93 9.66 0.75
C GLY A 164 18.77 9.00 0.00
N ASP A 165 18.71 7.67 -0.05
CA ASP A 165 17.63 6.95 -0.74
C ASP A 165 16.33 6.97 0.09
N LEU A 166 15.18 7.15 -0.58
CA LEU A 166 13.87 6.95 0.06
C LEU A 166 13.28 5.61 -0.35
N VAL A 167 12.79 4.87 0.64
CA VAL A 167 12.03 3.62 0.45
C VAL A 167 10.66 3.75 1.09
N SER A 168 9.70 2.90 0.70
CA SER A 168 8.39 2.90 1.34
C SER A 168 8.50 2.43 2.79
N GLY A 169 8.04 3.27 3.72
CA GLY A 169 7.89 2.96 5.15
C GLY A 169 6.56 2.30 5.49
N TYR A 170 5.57 2.53 4.63
CA TYR A 170 4.23 2.03 4.77
C TYR A 170 3.50 2.01 3.43
N VAL A 171 2.33 1.38 3.40
CA VAL A 171 1.38 1.56 2.29
C VAL A 171 0.93 3.02 2.22
N PRO A 172 0.76 3.61 1.01
CA PRO A 172 0.22 4.96 0.89
C PRO A 172 -1.18 5.05 1.51
N LEU A 173 -1.49 6.21 2.09
CA LEU A 173 -2.81 6.50 2.66
C LEU A 173 -3.59 7.43 1.74
N ILE A 174 -4.80 7.03 1.34
CA ILE A 174 -5.76 7.95 0.74
C ILE A 174 -6.47 8.74 1.85
N VAL A 175 -6.43 10.06 1.81
CA VAL A 175 -6.97 10.96 2.82
C VAL A 175 -7.93 11.98 2.21
N SER A 176 -8.80 12.55 3.03
CA SER A 176 -9.61 13.71 2.65
C SER A 176 -8.73 14.95 2.50
N TRP A 177 -8.89 15.62 1.38
CA TRP A 177 -8.14 16.80 0.96
C TRP A 177 -9.07 17.90 0.45
N PRO A 178 -9.94 18.45 1.32
CA PRO A 178 -10.75 19.60 0.94
C PRO A 178 -9.84 20.81 0.62
N PRO A 179 -10.34 21.83 -0.10
CA PRO A 179 -9.59 23.06 -0.36
C PRO A 179 -9.04 23.75 0.90
N THR A 180 -9.66 23.51 2.06
CA THR A 180 -9.27 24.04 3.37
C THR A 180 -8.41 23.07 4.20
N CYS A 181 -7.87 21.99 3.62
CA CYS A 181 -7.06 20.99 4.34
C CYS A 181 -5.74 21.57 4.89
N SER A 182 -5.66 21.77 6.21
CA SER A 182 -4.43 22.16 6.89
C SER A 182 -3.53 20.96 7.20
N ILE A 183 -2.26 21.23 7.55
CA ILE A 183 -1.32 20.18 7.99
C ILE A 183 -1.82 19.46 9.24
N GLU A 184 -2.48 20.16 10.17
CA GLU A 184 -3.03 19.57 11.39
C GLU A 184 -4.20 18.63 11.07
N MET A 185 -5.08 19.02 10.15
CA MET A 185 -6.17 18.15 9.67
C MET A 185 -5.61 16.90 9.00
N LEU A 186 -4.56 17.05 8.20
CA LEU A 186 -3.89 15.95 7.53
C LEU A 186 -3.26 14.99 8.54
N GLN A 187 -2.48 15.51 9.48
CA GLN A 187 -1.84 14.73 10.55
C GLN A 187 -2.88 14.03 11.45
N GLU A 188 -4.04 14.65 11.71
CA GLU A 188 -5.12 13.99 12.44
C GLU A 188 -5.68 12.79 11.68
N GLN A 189 -5.90 12.93 10.37
CA GLN A 189 -6.35 11.82 9.52
C GLN A 189 -5.32 10.69 9.48
N ILE A 190 -4.05 11.01 9.24
CA ILE A 190 -2.94 10.04 9.25
C ILE A 190 -2.92 9.30 10.58
N GLY A 191 -2.97 10.02 11.70
CA GLY A 191 -2.98 9.42 13.03
C GLY A 191 -4.12 8.42 13.23
N LYS A 192 -5.33 8.71 12.74
CA LYS A 192 -6.47 7.78 12.80
C LYS A 192 -6.32 6.55 11.90
N MET A 193 -5.45 6.61 10.90
CA MET A 193 -5.35 5.60 9.84
C MET A 193 -4.14 4.71 9.93
N CYS A 194 -3.05 5.17 10.56
CA CYS A 194 -1.80 4.41 10.70
C CYS A 194 -1.28 4.29 12.14
N CYS A 195 -1.80 5.08 13.09
CA CYS A 195 -1.35 5.05 14.49
C CYS A 195 -2.41 4.41 15.40
N THR A 196 -1.94 3.48 16.22
CA THR A 196 -2.69 2.76 17.25
C THR A 196 -2.44 3.30 18.67
N SER A 197 -1.41 4.12 18.87
CA SER A 197 -1.10 4.73 20.17
C SER A 197 -0.83 6.25 20.10
N PRO A 198 -0.99 6.98 21.22
CA PRO A 198 -0.64 8.41 21.28
C PRO A 198 0.85 8.69 21.01
N SER A 199 1.74 7.76 21.34
CA SER A 199 3.18 7.93 21.12
C SER A 199 3.49 7.86 19.63
N GLU A 200 2.88 6.92 18.89
CA GLU A 200 3.00 6.84 17.43
C GLU A 200 2.50 8.12 16.76
N VAL A 201 1.35 8.66 17.21
CA VAL A 201 0.83 9.95 16.71
C VAL A 201 1.81 11.09 16.98
N THR A 202 2.38 11.14 18.18
CA THR A 202 3.34 12.18 18.55
C THR A 202 4.59 12.09 17.69
N TYR A 203 5.13 10.89 17.51
CA TYR A 203 6.31 10.66 16.68
C TYR A 203 6.06 11.00 15.20
N MET A 204 4.90 10.61 14.65
CA MET A 204 4.48 10.97 13.30
C MET A 204 4.43 12.49 13.11
N LYS A 205 3.88 13.24 14.08
CA LYS A 205 3.79 14.72 14.00
C LYS A 205 5.15 15.42 14.03
N LEU A 206 6.19 14.77 14.55
CA LEU A 206 7.56 15.28 14.53
C LEU A 206 8.26 15.08 13.18
N GLN A 207 7.71 14.23 12.30
CA GLN A 207 8.29 13.98 10.99
C GLN A 207 7.99 15.12 10.02
N PRO A 208 8.92 15.44 9.10
CA PRO A 208 8.66 16.41 8.06
C PRO A 208 7.56 15.92 7.11
N VAL A 209 6.63 16.83 6.80
CA VAL A 209 5.60 16.64 5.77
C VAL A 209 5.98 17.51 4.57
N VAL A 210 6.12 16.86 3.41
CA VAL A 210 6.71 17.44 2.20
C VAL A 210 5.76 17.21 1.03
N ASN A 211 5.47 18.23 0.24
CA ASN A 211 4.78 18.06 -1.05
C ASN A 211 5.64 17.20 -1.98
N CYS A 212 5.00 16.32 -2.74
CA CYS A 212 5.71 15.46 -3.67
C CYS A 212 4.91 15.26 -4.96
N SER A 213 5.61 14.94 -6.03
CA SER A 213 5.01 14.49 -7.29
C SER A 213 5.42 13.04 -7.56
N VAL A 214 4.53 12.29 -8.21
CA VAL A 214 4.78 10.89 -8.56
C VAL A 214 4.66 10.69 -10.06
N ARG A 215 5.74 10.22 -10.68
CA ARG A 215 5.78 9.93 -12.12
C ARG A 215 6.59 8.68 -12.38
N SER A 216 6.03 7.74 -13.13
CA SER A 216 6.71 6.53 -13.60
C SER A 216 7.43 5.73 -12.49
N GLY A 217 6.79 5.58 -11.32
CA GLY A 217 7.36 4.87 -10.18
C GLY A 217 8.39 5.67 -9.35
N VAL A 218 8.63 6.93 -9.71
CA VAL A 218 9.56 7.83 -9.01
C VAL A 218 8.78 8.86 -8.20
N VAL A 219 9.14 9.01 -6.92
CA VAL A 219 8.68 10.09 -6.05
C VAL A 219 9.69 11.22 -6.10
N THR A 220 9.24 12.43 -6.39
CA THR A 220 10.07 13.64 -6.36
C THR A 220 9.57 14.54 -5.23
N LEU A 221 10.41 14.79 -4.23
CA LEU A 221 10.12 15.76 -3.18
C LEU A 221 10.29 17.18 -3.72
N THR A 222 9.28 18.02 -3.56
CA THR A 222 9.25 19.35 -4.20
C THR A 222 9.42 20.49 -3.20
N SER A 223 8.65 20.49 -2.11
CA SER A 223 8.66 21.58 -1.14
C SER A 223 8.16 21.12 0.22
N LEU A 224 8.44 21.88 1.29
CA LEU A 224 7.67 21.73 2.53
C LEU A 224 6.17 21.85 2.26
N PHE A 225 5.36 21.23 3.11
CA PHE A 225 3.90 21.28 2.99
C PHE A 225 3.42 22.72 2.83
N ARG A 226 2.82 22.99 1.67
CA ARG A 226 2.12 24.23 1.36
C ARG A 226 0.79 23.84 0.74
N GLN A 227 -0.27 24.21 1.43
CA GLN A 227 -1.62 24.17 0.92
C GLN A 227 -1.75 25.32 -0.08
N CYS A 228 -2.15 25.02 -1.31
CA CYS A 228 -2.13 25.93 -2.49
C CYS A 228 -0.77 26.08 -3.16
N GLU A 229 -0.44 25.12 -4.01
CA GLU A 229 -0.08 25.51 -5.38
C GLU A 229 -1.17 24.92 -6.28
N GLU A 230 -1.70 25.72 -7.20
CA GLU A 230 -2.47 25.23 -8.34
C GLU A 230 -1.51 24.32 -9.11
N THR A 231 -1.51 23.04 -8.73
CA THR A 231 -0.72 22.03 -9.40
C THR A 231 -1.57 21.52 -10.55
N ASP A 232 -0.99 21.37 -11.73
CA ASP A 232 -1.60 20.65 -12.85
C ASP A 232 -1.85 19.15 -12.51
N GLU A 233 -1.48 18.72 -11.30
CA GLU A 233 -1.63 17.35 -10.84
C GLU A 233 -3.08 17.08 -10.43
N LYS A 234 -3.70 16.08 -11.08
CA LYS A 234 -5.08 15.67 -10.84
C LYS A 234 -5.33 15.10 -9.43
N LEU A 235 -4.28 14.79 -8.68
CA LEU A 235 -4.34 14.16 -7.36
C LEU A 235 -3.22 14.72 -6.47
N PRO A 236 -3.54 15.55 -5.46
CA PRO A 236 -2.55 16.08 -4.53
C PRO A 236 -1.79 14.97 -3.80
N GLN A 237 -0.47 15.08 -3.70
CA GLN A 237 0.36 14.12 -2.98
C GLN A 237 1.36 14.78 -2.04
N VAL A 238 1.54 14.17 -0.87
CA VAL A 238 2.58 14.51 0.08
C VAL A 238 3.32 13.26 0.54
N ALA A 239 4.50 13.48 1.13
CA ALA A 239 5.28 12.48 1.81
C ALA A 239 5.48 12.83 3.28
N ILE A 240 5.39 11.82 4.15
CA ILE A 240 5.94 11.87 5.51
C ILE A 240 7.22 11.07 5.50
N ILE A 241 8.31 11.67 5.97
CA ILE A 241 9.64 11.07 5.88
C ILE A 241 10.13 10.71 7.27
N TYR A 242 10.25 9.42 7.53
CA TYR A 242 10.85 8.88 8.75
C TYR A 242 12.36 8.67 8.54
N PRO A 243 13.20 8.86 9.56
CA PRO A 243 14.59 8.45 9.50
C PRO A 243 14.67 6.92 9.44
N ALA A 244 15.61 6.38 8.66
CA ALA A 244 15.93 4.96 8.72
C ALA A 244 16.53 4.60 10.07
N LEU A 245 16.08 3.47 10.61
CA LEU A 245 16.65 2.88 11.82
C LEU A 245 17.52 1.68 11.43
N SER A 246 18.58 1.47 12.19
CA SER A 246 19.61 0.47 11.94
C SER A 246 19.58 -0.64 12.98
N THR A 247 20.16 -1.79 12.61
CA THR A 247 20.39 -2.87 13.58
C THR A 247 21.30 -2.37 14.71
N GLY A 248 20.87 -2.60 15.95
CA GLY A 248 21.53 -2.10 17.15
C GLY A 248 20.89 -0.86 17.76
N ASP A 249 20.02 -0.15 17.03
CA ASP A 249 19.33 1.03 17.57
C ASP A 249 18.35 0.63 18.68
N LEU A 250 18.34 1.43 19.75
CA LEU A 250 17.38 1.31 20.84
C LEU A 250 16.08 2.01 20.46
N VAL A 251 14.97 1.31 20.66
CA VAL A 251 13.65 1.75 20.22
C VAL A 251 12.57 1.42 21.24
N GLN A 252 11.48 2.16 21.18
CA GLN A 252 10.24 1.88 21.86
C GLN A 252 9.19 1.46 20.83
N VAL A 253 8.46 0.40 21.14
CA VAL A 253 7.29 -0.05 20.39
C VAL A 253 6.07 0.21 21.28
N ASP A 254 5.15 1.06 20.82
CA ASP A 254 3.94 1.41 21.56
C ASP A 254 2.74 1.26 20.64
N MET A 255 2.01 0.14 20.78
CA MET A 255 0.89 -0.20 19.90
C MET A 255 -0.28 -0.79 20.68
N MET A 256 -1.47 -0.75 20.10
CA MET A 256 -2.61 -1.52 20.59
C MET A 256 -2.79 -2.76 19.75
N ASP A 257 -2.94 -3.92 20.40
CA ASP A 257 -3.30 -5.16 19.71
C ASP A 257 -4.77 -5.15 19.26
N GLN A 258 -5.17 -6.20 18.56
CA GLN A 258 -6.53 -6.34 18.03
C GLN A 258 -7.62 -6.45 19.10
N THR A 259 -7.23 -6.75 20.35
CA THR A 259 -8.12 -6.81 21.51
C THR A 259 -8.20 -5.49 22.28
N GLY A 260 -7.48 -4.46 21.82
CA GLY A 260 -7.39 -3.15 22.46
C GLY A 260 -6.39 -3.12 23.62
N ARG A 261 -5.60 -4.17 23.81
CA ARG A 261 -4.54 -4.18 24.83
C ARG A 261 -3.35 -3.40 24.31
N ARG A 262 -2.89 -2.44 25.11
CA ARG A 262 -1.67 -1.68 24.82
C ARG A 262 -0.43 -2.51 25.12
N LEU A 263 0.47 -2.59 24.16
CA LEU A 263 1.82 -3.11 24.28
C LEU A 263 2.77 -1.93 24.24
N ASN A 264 3.56 -1.74 25.30
CA ASN A 264 4.65 -0.77 25.34
C ASN A 264 5.92 -1.51 25.75
N VAL A 265 6.89 -1.56 24.83
CA VAL A 265 8.10 -2.37 24.95
C VAL A 265 9.29 -1.53 24.53
N GLN A 266 10.36 -1.60 25.32
CA GLN A 266 11.67 -1.09 24.92
C GLN A 266 12.54 -2.24 24.43
N GLY A 267 13.12 -2.05 23.25
CA GLY A 267 13.83 -3.09 22.54
C GLY A 267 14.99 -2.55 21.72
N MET A 268 15.68 -3.48 21.06
CA MET A 268 16.74 -3.18 20.12
C MET A 268 16.37 -3.75 18.75
N ILE A 269 16.63 -2.98 17.69
CA ILE A 269 16.44 -3.50 16.33
C ILE A 269 17.46 -4.61 16.08
N LYS A 270 16.97 -5.81 15.81
CA LYS A 270 17.81 -6.97 15.44
C LYS A 270 18.00 -7.10 13.95
N ARG A 271 16.99 -6.68 13.19
CA ARG A 271 16.98 -6.82 11.74
C ARG A 271 16.11 -5.76 11.12
N THR A 272 16.61 -5.23 10.01
CA THR A 272 15.84 -4.43 9.06
C THR A 272 15.54 -5.33 7.86
N GLN A 273 14.27 -5.48 7.52
CA GLN A 273 13.79 -6.30 6.42
C GLN A 273 13.16 -5.43 5.34
N HIS A 274 13.27 -5.87 4.10
CA HIS A 274 12.48 -5.32 3.00
C HIS A 274 11.54 -6.42 2.53
N LYS A 275 10.25 -6.21 2.73
CA LYS A 275 9.21 -7.11 2.26
C LYS A 275 8.23 -6.29 1.47
N ASP A 276 7.88 -6.74 0.27
CA ASP A 276 6.94 -5.99 -0.58
C ASP A 276 7.39 -4.52 -0.76
N ASN A 277 8.70 -4.28 -0.92
CA ASN A 277 9.35 -2.96 -0.99
C ASN A 277 9.00 -1.98 0.15
N VAL A 278 8.38 -2.47 1.21
CA VAL A 278 8.18 -1.77 2.45
C VAL A 278 9.26 -2.22 3.42
N ILE A 279 9.86 -1.26 4.10
CA ILE A 279 10.83 -1.53 5.15
C ILE A 279 10.09 -1.92 6.44
N TYR A 280 10.57 -2.99 7.05
CA TYR A 280 10.08 -3.52 8.32
C TYR A 280 11.24 -3.72 9.29
N TYR A 281 10.92 -3.69 10.57
CA TYR A 281 11.88 -3.83 11.65
C TYR A 281 11.48 -4.98 12.55
N ASP A 282 12.46 -5.81 12.92
CA ASP A 282 12.32 -6.80 13.97
C ASP A 282 13.00 -6.27 15.23
N VAL A 283 12.24 -6.20 16.33
CA VAL A 283 12.69 -5.61 17.59
C VAL A 283 12.74 -6.69 18.67
N GLU A 284 13.90 -6.88 19.28
CA GLU A 284 14.08 -7.75 20.44
C GLU A 284 13.79 -6.97 21.73
N ASP A 285 12.85 -7.47 22.53
CA ASP A 285 12.54 -6.96 23.86
C ASP A 285 13.74 -7.19 24.79
N THR A 286 14.27 -6.09 25.35
CA THR A 286 15.47 -6.13 26.22
C THR A 286 15.25 -6.84 27.55
N SER A 287 14.00 -7.01 27.98
CA SER A 287 13.62 -7.62 29.25
C SER A 287 13.23 -9.09 29.11
N LEU A 288 12.58 -9.44 28.00
CA LEU A 288 11.94 -10.75 27.81
C LEU A 288 12.58 -11.60 26.71
N ASN A 289 13.56 -11.08 25.96
CA ASN A 289 14.29 -11.77 24.89
C ASN A 289 13.38 -12.43 23.82
N TYR A 290 12.20 -11.87 23.57
CA TYR A 290 11.37 -12.24 22.43
C TYR A 290 11.50 -11.19 21.33
N ILE A 291 11.29 -11.62 20.09
CA ILE A 291 11.40 -10.76 18.91
C ILE A 291 9.99 -10.42 18.40
N MET A 292 9.71 -9.13 18.27
CA MET A 292 8.55 -8.60 17.56
C MET A 292 8.94 -8.41 16.10
N GLU A 293 8.39 -9.20 15.20
CA GLU A 293 8.74 -9.17 13.78
C GLU A 293 7.81 -8.27 12.97
N GLY A 294 8.33 -7.71 11.87
CA GLY A 294 7.49 -7.07 10.86
C GLY A 294 6.86 -5.74 11.28
N LEU A 295 7.50 -4.98 12.17
CA LEU A 295 7.00 -3.66 12.59
C LEU A 295 7.31 -2.60 11.54
N THR A 296 6.40 -1.65 11.31
CA THR A 296 6.62 -0.57 10.32
C THR A 296 7.28 0.65 10.94
N CYS A 297 7.74 1.60 10.12
CA CYS A 297 8.37 2.83 10.60
C CYS A 297 7.47 3.69 11.51
N ALA A 298 6.15 3.54 11.41
CA ALA A 298 5.19 4.21 12.29
C ALA A 298 5.08 3.57 13.69
N GLN A 299 5.48 2.30 13.85
CA GLN A 299 5.40 1.51 15.09
C GLN A 299 6.67 1.51 15.92
N VAL A 300 7.81 1.83 15.29
CA VAL A 300 9.13 1.76 15.91
C VAL A 300 9.61 3.18 16.16
N LEU A 301 9.58 3.59 17.42
CA LEU A 301 9.95 4.93 17.85
C LEU A 301 11.39 4.88 18.35
N PRO A 302 12.35 5.64 17.78
CA PRO A 302 13.69 5.70 18.33
C PRO A 302 13.66 6.22 19.78
N LEU A 303 14.34 5.51 20.68
CA LEU A 303 14.63 5.99 22.02
C LEU A 303 15.75 7.02 21.88
N GLN A 304 15.40 8.27 21.64
CA GLN A 304 16.37 9.35 21.77
C GLN A 304 16.78 9.43 23.24
N ASP A 305 18.07 9.65 23.50
CA ASP A 305 18.54 10.04 24.83
C ASP A 305 17.73 11.29 25.27
N LEU A 306 16.75 11.08 26.16
CA LEU A 306 16.02 12.14 26.85
C LEU A 306 16.95 12.91 27.78
#